data_AF-A0A0B7BDH4-F1
#
_entry.id   AF-A0A0B7BDH4-F1
#
_cell.length_a   1.000
_cell.length_b   1.000
_cell.length_c   1.000
_cell.angle_alpha   90.00
_cell.angle_beta   90.00
_cell.angle_gamma   90.00
#
_symmetry.space_group_name_H-M   'P 1'
#
loop_
_entity.id
_entity.type
_entity.pdbx_description
1 polymer ?
#
loop_
_entity_poly.entity_id
_entity_poly.type
_entity_poly.pdbx_seq_one_letter_code
_entity_poly.pdbx_strand_id
1 'polypeptide(L)' 'MPFSTLKQLREEQAGFRKNRSCTDQIVTLRIIVEQSFEWNSSLYVSFGDYEKVFDSLVIVETIKTL' A
#
# COMPACT_ATOMS: atom_id res chain seq x y z
N MET A 1 7.04 -21.31 -19.27
CA MET A 1 5.89 -21.07 -18.35
C MET A 1 6.46 -20.97 -16.95
N PRO A 2 6.76 -19.78 -16.40
CA PRO A 2 7.24 -19.71 -15.03
C PRO A 2 6.05 -19.76 -14.08
N PHE A 3 6.21 -20.64 -13.10
CA PHE A 3 5.38 -20.87 -11.92
C PHE A 3 4.80 -19.58 -11.33
N SER A 4 3.48 -19.46 -11.37
CA SER A 4 2.69 -18.46 -10.65
C SER A 4 2.19 -19.06 -9.34
N THR A 5 2.92 -18.94 -8.23
CA THR A 5 2.36 -19.18 -6.89
C THR A 5 3.12 -18.45 -5.77
N LEU A 6 3.28 -17.13 -5.92
CA LEU A 6 3.30 -16.21 -4.78
C LEU A 6 2.05 -15.35 -4.95
N LYS A 7 1.24 -15.22 -3.92
CA LYS A 7 0.06 -14.34 -3.91
C LYS A 7 0.51 -12.95 -4.40
N GLN A 8 0.12 -12.56 -5.62
CA GLN A 8 0.62 -11.34 -6.23
C GLN A 8 0.18 -10.14 -5.39
N LEU A 9 1.13 -9.48 -4.74
CA LEU A 9 0.85 -8.28 -3.95
C LEU A 9 0.29 -7.20 -4.88
N ARG A 10 -0.76 -6.52 -4.42
CA ARG A 10 -1.30 -5.33 -5.07
C ARG A 10 -0.20 -4.29 -5.29
N GLU A 11 -0.18 -3.65 -6.45
CA GLU A 11 0.86 -2.67 -6.81
C GLU A 11 0.85 -1.45 -5.89
N GLU A 12 -0.32 -1.14 -5.32
CA GLU A 12 -0.56 -0.05 -4.40
C GLU A 12 0.04 -0.30 -3.01
N GLN A 13 0.35 -1.56 -2.66
CA GLN A 13 0.99 -1.89 -1.39
C GLN A 13 2.47 -1.49 -1.43
N ALA A 14 2.85 -0.49 -0.65
CA ALA A 14 4.27 -0.13 -0.48
C ALA A 14 4.90 -0.73 0.78
N GLY A 15 4.11 -0.91 1.85
CA GLY A 15 4.60 -1.50 3.10
C GLY A 15 5.06 -2.95 2.88
N PHE A 16 6.20 -3.30 3.47
CA PHE A 16 6.79 -4.64 3.41
C PHE A 16 7.07 -5.13 1.96
N ARG A 17 7.32 -4.21 1.01
CA ARG A 17 7.67 -4.52 -0.38
C ARG A 17 9.09 -4.06 -0.72
N LYS A 18 9.86 -4.93 -1.38
CA LYS A 18 11.22 -4.60 -1.83
C LYS A 18 11.19 -3.41 -2.80
N ASN A 19 12.16 -2.50 -2.67
CA ASN A 19 12.32 -1.31 -3.50
C ASN A 19 11.16 -0.29 -3.41
N ARG A 20 10.40 -0.29 -2.31
CA ARG A 20 9.41 0.75 -2.01
C ARG A 20 9.75 1.37 -0.65
N SER A 21 9.88 2.69 -0.58
CA SER A 21 10.11 3.41 0.68
C SER A 21 8.93 4.30 1.06
N CYS A 22 8.83 4.63 2.34
CA CYS A 22 7.86 5.61 2.85
C CYS A 22 8.06 6.98 2.17
N THR A 23 9.31 7.37 1.92
CA THR A 23 9.65 8.60 1.21
C THR A 23 9.05 8.63 -0.19
N ASP A 24 9.14 7.54 -0.95
CA ASP A 24 8.56 7.45 -2.30
C ASP A 24 7.04 7.70 -2.28
N GLN A 25 6.35 7.16 -1.26
CA GLN A 25 4.91 7.39 -1.09
C GLN A 25 4.58 8.83 -0.72
N ILE A 26 5.34 9.45 0.18
CA ILE A 26 5.15 10.85 0.56
C ILE A 26 5.36 11.77 -0.65
N VAL A 27 6.41 11.53 -1.42
CA VAL A 27 6.67 12.27 -2.66
C VAL A 27 5.53 12.07 -3.66
N THR A 28 5.03 10.84 -3.81
CA THR A 28 3.89 10.55 -4.69
C THR A 28 2.62 11.30 -4.26
N LEU A 29 2.29 11.30 -2.97
CA LEU A 29 1.15 12.06 -2.44
C LEU A 29 1.30 13.55 -2.70
N ARG A 30 2.51 14.09 -2.50
CA ARG A 30 2.81 15.50 -2.76
C ARG A 30 2.58 15.87 -4.23
N ILE A 31 3.06 15.03 -5.16
CA ILE A 31 2.85 15.22 -6.60
C ILE A 31 1.36 15.21 -6.95
N ILE A 32 0.57 14.27 -6.40
CA ILE A 32 -0.88 14.21 -6.67
C ILE A 32 -1.57 15.49 -6.19
N VAL A 33 -1.25 15.98 -4.99
CA VAL A 33 -1.81 17.22 -4.44
C VAL A 33 -1.44 18.43 -5.30
N GLU A 34 -0.15 18.56 -5.65
CA GLU A 34 0.34 19.65 -6.51
C GLU A 34 -0.34 19.63 -7.88
N GLN A 35 -0.49 18.43 -8.47
CA GLN A 35 -1.13 18.29 -9.75
C GLN A 35 -2.62 18.63 -9.67
N SER A 36 -3.32 18.19 -8.63
CA SER A 36 -4.74 18.54 -8.46
C SER A 36 -4.95 20.05 -8.34
N PHE A 37 -4.03 20.75 -7.67
CA PHE A 37 -4.03 22.21 -7.60
C PHE A 37 -3.79 22.86 -8.96
N GLU A 38 -2.81 22.37 -9.74
CA GLU A 38 -2.49 22.88 -11.07
C GLU A 38 -3.66 22.74 -12.06
N TRP A 39 -4.38 21.61 -12.03
CA TRP A 39 -5.52 21.37 -12.93
C TRP A 39 -6.86 21.85 -12.37
N ASN A 40 -6.88 22.55 -11.22
CA ASN A 40 -8.09 22.98 -10.52
C ASN A 40 -9.11 21.83 -10.33
N SER A 41 -8.60 20.64 -10.00
CA SER A 41 -9.41 19.45 -9.78
C SER A 41 -9.64 19.22 -8.29
N SER A 42 -10.86 18.79 -7.94
CA SER A 42 -11.19 18.44 -6.56
C SER A 42 -10.49 17.14 -6.14
N LEU A 43 -9.74 17.18 -5.04
CA LEU A 43 -9.05 16.03 -4.47
C LEU A 43 -9.60 15.74 -3.06
N TYR A 44 -9.93 14.48 -2.80
CA TYR A 44 -10.34 13.99 -1.47
C TYR A 44 -9.38 12.90 -1.01
N VAL A 45 -8.84 13.04 0.20
CA VAL A 45 -7.90 12.09 0.79
C VAL A 45 -8.48 11.61 2.12
N SER A 46 -8.51 10.30 2.31
CA SER A 46 -8.91 9.68 3.59
C SER A 46 -7.74 8.90 4.15
N PHE A 47 -7.47 9.10 5.45
CA PHE A 47 -6.46 8.38 6.19
C PHE A 47 -7.16 7.34 7.08
N GLY A 48 -6.81 6.07 6.89
CA GLY A 48 -7.27 4.97 7.73
C GLY A 48 -6.08 4.24 8.33
N ASP A 49 -6.19 3.88 9.61
CA ASP A 49 -5.23 3.04 10.30
C ASP A 49 -5.95 1.87 10.97
N TYR A 50 -5.26 0.74 11.10
CA TYR A 50 -5.81 -0.47 11.72
C TYR A 50 -5.28 -0.58 13.14
N GLU A 51 -6.19 -0.63 14.13
CA GLU A 51 -5.81 -0.90 15.50
C GLU A 51 -5.29 -2.34 15.64
N LYS A 52 -4.03 -2.49 16.07
CA LYS A 52 -3.41 -3.79 16.41
C LYS A 52 -3.56 -4.85 15.32
N VAL A 53 -3.21 -4.47 14.09
CA VAL A 53 -3.34 -5.36 12.92
C VAL A 53 -2.61 -6.70 13.09
N PHE A 54 -1.48 -6.73 13.79
CA PHE A 54 -0.73 -7.97 14.00
C PHE A 54 -1.32 -8.86 15.11
N ASP A 55 -1.98 -8.27 16.12
CA ASP A 55 -2.60 -9.04 17.21
C ASP A 55 -3.91 -9.71 16.76
N SER A 56 -4.55 -9.16 15.73
CA SER A 56 -5.78 -9.71 15.12
C SER A 56 -5.51 -10.78 14.05
N LEU A 57 -4.24 -11.04 13.69
CA LEU A 57 -3.89 -12.11 12.76
C LEU A 57 -3.85 -13.47 13.47
N VAL A 58 -4.68 -14.40 12.99
CA VAL A 58 -4.61 -15.80 13.44
C VAL A 58 -3.43 -16.49 12.74
N ILE A 59 -2.38 -16.79 13.51
CA ILE A 59 -1.12 -17.40 13.04
C ILE A 59 -1.36 -18.64 12.16
N VAL A 60 -2.34 -19.47 12.50
CA VAL A 60 -2.65 -20.72 11.78
C VAL A 60 -3.21 -20.45 10.37
N GLU A 61 -3.90 -19.34 10.15
CA GLU A 61 -4.37 -18.92 8.82
C GLU A 61 -3.27 -18.20 8.03
N THR A 62 -2.43 -17.42 8.70
CA THR A 62 -1.29 -16.74 8.08
C THR A 62 -0.24 -17.72 7.55
N ILE A 63 0.06 -18.81 8.27
CA ILE A 63 1.01 -19.84 7.82
C ILE A 63 0.48 -20.63 6.62
N LYS A 64 -0.84 -20.81 6.49
CA LYS A 64 -1.44 -21.48 5.32
C LYS A 64 -1.41 -20.65 4.04
N THR A 65 -1.13 -19.35 4.15
CA THR A 65 -1.09 -18.40 3.02
C THR A 65 0.32 -17.94 2.63
N LEU A 66 1.35 -18.43 3.33
CA LEU A 66 2.77 -18.31 3.00
C LEU A 66 3.27 -19.61 2.38
#